data_AF-A0A0F9GKM5-F1
#
_entry.id   AF-A0A0F9GKM5-F1
#
_cell.length_a   1.000
_cell.length_b   1.000
_cell.length_c   1.000
_cell.angle_alpha   90.00
_cell.angle_beta   90.00
_cell.angle_gamma   90.00
#
_symmetry.space_group_name_H-M   'P 1'
#
loop_
_entity.id
_entity.type
_entity.pdbx_description
1 polymer ?
#
loop_
_entity_poly.entity_id
_entity_poly.type
_entity_poly.pdbx_seq_one_letter_code
_entity_poly.pdbx_strand_id
1 'polypeptide(L)'
;GRQVLPIPKQLIDNPDLKKAVINFIIRSQTPHIYNPEIIELATILKSRKITEKEFEVFYEGLEIPDGTMKKPYYVTQDWYPRIWDEWTREKDGAVPDDIFGEEKRMEFTDIKRSVNLSPLCPKFASKFAYGRTSCANEISFNFYGADQFLAEVFPKSSGDNFIRTIKSTITRKKDWRIGRNGLVKLVRSDFVDHWSIPLAQNIFFAWLKDIGWKPKLSTPGIIAKQIYNQLEGRVEFLANEKLLELFEHMNNGPQGERERSVAEIKSRLKKLPHLHDYLIDRDIFKIGIKIKCPNCLRNSWYSADEISQKIKCPRCLNEFSSIGHIDKGKWCYRTTGPFSIPGYADGGFSVLLALNFFGEHRMHDLRITPTFSFNATDSRGNDLEADFGAFWQESSSRSVADGVMFGECKTFGLFEKRDIQRMTSIAKQFPGAMLVFCTLKKKLDKSEIKLLTKITKAGRKYWKNERPINPVLILTGNEILNMNRPPHCWKQSVAKNLIVSTVSWIYAMLHNKFIWNFHHGTNIGKKSFSDVNKIII
;
A
#
# COMPACT_ATOMS: atom_id res chain seq x y z
N GLY A 1 9.22 4.23 28.22
CA GLY A 1 8.12 3.34 28.65
C GLY A 1 7.58 3.82 29.98
N ARG A 2 6.29 3.56 30.26
CA ARG A 2 5.70 3.87 31.57
C ARG A 2 6.41 3.05 32.65
N GLN A 3 6.67 3.65 33.81
CA GLN A 3 7.21 2.89 34.94
C GLN A 3 6.08 2.02 35.51
N VAL A 4 6.35 0.72 35.70
CA VAL A 4 5.38 -0.24 36.23
C VAL A 4 6.01 -0.93 37.43
N LEU A 5 5.33 -0.88 38.58
CA LEU A 5 5.72 -1.59 39.79
C LEU A 5 4.81 -2.82 39.98
N PRO A 6 5.28 -4.05 39.74
CA PRO A 6 4.49 -5.25 40.01
C PRO A 6 4.36 -5.47 41.53
N ILE A 7 3.13 -5.68 41.99
CA ILE A 7 2.81 -5.93 43.41
C ILE A 7 2.35 -7.39 43.56
N PRO A 8 3.16 -8.28 44.14
CA PRO A 8 2.76 -9.67 44.37
C PRO A 8 1.63 -9.74 45.41
N LYS A 9 0.55 -10.46 45.11
CA LYS A 9 -0.60 -10.64 46.03
C LYS A 9 -0.14 -11.16 47.41
N GLN A 10 0.88 -12.02 47.44
CA GLN A 10 1.42 -12.63 48.65
C GLN A 10 2.09 -11.63 49.59
N LEU A 11 2.42 -10.43 49.11
CA LEU A 11 3.16 -9.41 49.86
C LEU A 11 2.31 -8.16 50.14
N ILE A 12 0.98 -8.24 49.97
CA ILE A 12 0.09 -7.09 50.04
C ILE A 12 0.10 -6.41 51.43
N ASP A 13 0.35 -7.20 52.48
CA ASP A 13 0.46 -6.74 53.87
C ASP A 13 1.88 -6.39 54.28
N ASN A 14 2.87 -6.54 53.40
CA ASN A 14 4.26 -6.23 53.72
C ASN A 14 4.45 -4.69 53.81
N PRO A 15 4.91 -4.15 54.96
CA PRO A 15 5.02 -2.72 55.17
C PRO A 15 6.07 -2.05 54.28
N ASP A 16 7.17 -2.74 53.96
CA ASP A 16 8.20 -2.22 53.08
C ASP A 16 7.69 -2.10 51.63
N LEU A 17 6.89 -3.07 51.18
CA LEU A 17 6.23 -2.99 49.88
C LEU A 17 5.24 -1.84 49.83
N LYS A 18 4.40 -1.66 50.85
CA LYS A 18 3.48 -0.51 50.94
C LYS A 18 4.25 0.81 50.87
N LYS A 19 5.35 0.94 51.61
CA LYS A 19 6.23 2.11 51.56
C LYS A 19 6.82 2.34 50.16
N ALA A 20 7.25 1.27 49.47
CA ALA A 20 7.74 1.36 48.10
C ALA A 20 6.64 1.81 47.12
N VAL A 21 5.41 1.32 47.29
CA VAL A 21 4.24 1.72 46.49
C VAL A 21 3.88 3.19 46.74
N ILE A 22 3.84 3.64 47.99
CA ILE A 22 3.60 5.06 48.34
C ILE A 22 4.66 5.96 47.70
N ASN A 23 5.94 5.61 47.83
CA ASN A 23 7.04 6.36 47.20
C ASN A 23 6.91 6.39 45.66
N PHE A 24 6.48 5.28 45.05
CA PHE A 24 6.23 5.21 43.63
C PHE A 24 5.09 6.14 43.21
N ILE A 25 3.97 6.15 43.94
CA ILE A 25 2.82 7.04 43.69
C ILE A 25 3.26 8.50 43.77
N ILE A 26 3.96 8.90 44.85
CA ILE A 26 4.45 10.28 45.04
C ILE A 26 5.37 10.70 43.89
N ARG A 27 6.32 9.84 43.49
CA ARG A 27 7.25 10.13 42.38
C ARG A 27 6.58 10.18 41.01
N SER A 28 5.45 9.49 40.85
CA SER A 28 4.70 9.45 39.60
C SER A 28 3.86 10.72 39.38
N GLN A 29 3.74 11.58 40.39
CA GLN A 29 3.04 12.85 40.25
C GLN A 29 3.89 13.84 39.46
N THR A 30 3.57 13.97 38.18
CA THR A 30 4.23 14.93 37.30
C THR A 30 3.20 15.89 36.70
N PRO A 31 3.40 17.22 36.81
CA PRO A 31 2.56 18.18 36.10
C PRO A 31 2.64 17.93 34.59
N HIS A 32 1.50 18.03 33.92
CA HIS A 32 1.42 17.87 32.47
C HIS A 32 2.13 19.04 31.77
N ILE A 33 2.96 18.72 30.78
CA ILE A 33 3.89 19.68 30.13
C ILE A 33 3.18 20.94 29.61
N TYR A 34 1.96 20.81 29.10
CA TYR A 34 1.21 21.92 28.50
C TYR A 34 0.23 22.60 29.45
N ASN A 35 -0.06 21.99 30.60
CA ASN A 35 -0.96 22.57 31.61
C ASN A 35 -0.53 22.05 32.99
N PRO A 36 0.23 22.84 33.76
CA PRO A 36 0.69 22.46 35.10
C PRO A 36 -0.46 22.23 36.10
N GLU A 37 -1.67 22.67 35.79
CA GLU A 37 -2.86 22.36 36.59
C GLU A 37 -3.37 20.92 36.35
N ILE A 38 -2.88 20.20 35.36
CA ILE A 38 -3.18 18.77 35.17
C ILE A 38 -2.00 17.99 35.73
N ILE A 39 -2.25 17.06 36.65
CA ILE A 39 -1.22 16.18 37.22
C ILE A 39 -1.45 14.79 36.64
N GLU A 40 -0.38 14.18 36.11
CA GLU A 40 -0.40 12.76 35.78
C GLU A 40 -0.34 11.93 37.06
N LEU A 41 -1.25 10.98 37.21
CA LEU A 41 -1.41 10.18 38.43
C LEU A 41 -0.98 8.73 38.19
N ALA A 42 -0.49 8.09 39.24
CA ALA A 42 -0.28 6.65 39.23
C ALA A 42 -1.64 5.92 39.13
N THR A 43 -1.72 4.90 38.26
CA THR A 43 -2.88 4.02 38.18
C THR A 43 -2.57 2.72 38.92
N ILE A 44 -3.37 2.40 39.94
CA ILE A 44 -3.32 1.09 40.61
C ILE A 44 -4.26 0.15 39.87
N LEU A 45 -3.70 -0.92 39.31
CA LEU A 45 -4.43 -1.92 38.52
C LEU A 45 -4.67 -3.18 39.36
N LYS A 46 -5.93 -3.61 39.47
CA LYS A 46 -6.27 -4.90 40.08
C LYS A 46 -5.71 -6.05 39.23
N SER A 47 -5.47 -7.22 39.83
CA SER A 47 -5.18 -8.49 39.13
C SER A 47 -6.42 -9.39 39.08
N ARG A 48 -6.55 -10.24 38.05
CA ARG A 48 -7.78 -11.05 37.84
C ARG A 48 -8.03 -12.07 38.94
N LYS A 49 -7.01 -12.35 39.72
CA LYS A 49 -7.04 -13.27 40.88
C LYS A 49 -7.26 -12.53 42.21
N ILE A 50 -7.53 -11.23 42.17
CA ILE A 50 -7.83 -10.39 43.33
C ILE A 50 -9.30 -9.97 43.25
N THR A 51 -10.04 -10.18 44.34
CA THR A 51 -11.43 -9.75 44.47
C THR A 51 -11.52 -8.22 44.63
N GLU A 52 -12.68 -7.61 44.38
CA GLU A 52 -12.85 -6.15 44.59
C GLU A 52 -12.58 -5.74 46.04
N LYS A 53 -13.07 -6.53 47.00
CA LYS A 53 -12.83 -6.28 48.43
C LYS A 53 -11.36 -6.34 48.82
N GLU A 54 -10.61 -7.33 48.34
CA GLU A 54 -9.16 -7.41 48.59
C GLU A 54 -8.40 -6.22 47.97
N PHE A 55 -8.86 -5.73 46.82
CA PHE A 55 -8.27 -4.59 46.14
C PHE A 55 -8.56 -3.28 46.88
N GLU A 56 -9.79 -3.10 47.37
CA GLU A 56 -10.24 -1.99 48.22
C GLU A 56 -9.43 -1.88 49.50
N VAL A 57 -9.36 -2.98 50.26
CA VAL A 57 -8.56 -3.06 51.50
C VAL A 57 -7.10 -2.65 51.25
N PHE A 58 -6.54 -3.01 50.10
CA PHE A 58 -5.16 -2.66 49.79
C PHE A 58 -4.95 -1.16 49.56
N TYR A 59 -5.74 -0.53 48.68
CA TYR A 59 -5.51 0.88 48.34
C TYR A 59 -5.95 1.81 49.48
N GLU A 60 -6.97 1.45 50.26
CA GLU A 60 -7.36 2.19 51.46
C GLU A 60 -6.29 2.09 52.56
N GLY A 61 -5.57 0.97 52.60
CA GLY A 61 -4.43 0.76 53.50
C GLY A 61 -3.13 1.44 53.06
N LEU A 62 -3.14 2.27 52.01
CA LEU A 62 -2.00 3.11 51.61
C LEU A 62 -2.11 4.46 52.30
N GLU A 63 -1.41 4.62 53.41
CA GLU A 63 -1.30 5.89 54.14
C GLU A 63 -0.40 6.87 53.38
N ILE A 64 -0.96 7.56 52.38
CA ILE A 64 -0.22 8.55 51.62
C ILE A 64 -0.13 9.84 52.45
N PRO A 65 1.09 10.38 52.71
CA PRO A 65 1.25 11.62 53.44
C PRO A 65 0.49 12.77 52.78
N ASP A 66 -0.19 13.59 53.58
CA ASP A 66 -0.81 14.83 53.11
C ASP A 66 0.25 15.76 52.51
N GLY A 67 0.27 15.84 51.19
CA GLY A 67 1.01 16.78 50.38
C GLY A 67 0.24 18.08 50.12
N THR A 68 0.97 19.10 49.70
CA THR A 68 0.51 20.49 49.47
C THR A 68 -0.49 20.67 48.31
N MET A 69 -0.90 19.60 47.60
CA MET A 69 -1.78 19.69 46.43
C MET A 69 -3.17 19.12 46.74
N LYS A 70 -4.23 19.92 46.48
CA LYS A 70 -5.66 19.57 46.65
C LYS A 70 -6.18 18.48 45.67
N LYS A 71 -5.33 17.57 45.16
CA LYS A 71 -5.67 16.64 44.07
C LYS A 71 -5.45 15.18 44.50
N PRO A 72 -6.23 14.23 43.93
CA PRO A 72 -6.08 12.81 44.26
C PRO A 72 -4.66 12.31 43.91
N TYR A 73 -4.09 11.42 44.73
CA TYR A 73 -2.71 10.95 44.56
C TYR A 73 -2.55 9.87 43.49
N TYR A 74 -3.60 9.07 43.31
CA TYR A 74 -3.65 7.95 42.39
C TYR A 74 -5.08 7.76 41.90
N VAL A 75 -5.24 6.92 40.88
CA VAL A 75 -6.54 6.42 40.41
C VAL A 75 -6.55 4.90 40.49
N THR A 76 -7.68 4.32 40.84
CA THR A 76 -7.87 2.87 40.85
C THR A 76 -8.52 2.43 39.54
N GLN A 77 -8.08 1.27 39.06
CA GLN A 77 -8.71 0.60 37.93
C GLN A 77 -8.96 -0.85 38.32
N ASP A 78 -10.20 -1.08 38.75
CA ASP A 78 -10.77 -2.36 39.17
C ASP A 78 -11.41 -3.14 38.01
N TRP A 79 -11.62 -2.49 36.87
CA TRP A 79 -12.09 -3.06 35.62
C TRP A 79 -10.95 -3.33 34.64
N TYR A 80 -11.10 -4.35 33.81
CA TYR A 80 -10.20 -4.59 32.69
C TYR A 80 -10.81 -4.04 31.42
N PRO A 81 -10.00 -3.42 30.55
CA PRO A 81 -10.46 -3.18 29.20
C PRO A 81 -10.88 -4.50 28.60
N ARG A 82 -11.97 -4.48 27.84
CA ARG A 82 -12.58 -5.68 27.29
C ARG A 82 -11.81 -6.11 26.04
N ILE A 83 -10.52 -6.42 26.21
CA ILE A 83 -9.56 -6.71 25.13
C ILE A 83 -9.90 -7.97 24.32
N TRP A 84 -10.76 -8.82 24.87
CA TRP A 84 -11.31 -10.04 24.26
C TRP A 84 -12.47 -9.74 23.30
N ASP A 85 -13.17 -8.63 23.52
CA ASP A 85 -14.31 -8.22 22.72
C ASP A 85 -13.84 -7.17 21.71
N GLU A 86 -13.86 -7.52 20.42
CA GLU A 86 -13.33 -6.67 19.35
C GLU A 86 -14.02 -5.31 19.32
N TRP A 87 -15.35 -5.28 19.46
CA TRP A 87 -16.13 -4.04 19.45
C TRP A 87 -15.76 -3.14 20.63
N THR A 88 -15.71 -3.75 21.80
CA THR A 88 -15.55 -3.03 23.03
C THR A 88 -14.13 -2.54 23.21
N ARG A 89 -13.14 -3.31 22.77
CA ARG A 89 -11.74 -2.91 22.73
C ARG A 89 -11.54 -1.63 21.90
N GLU A 90 -12.22 -1.52 20.75
CA GLU A 90 -12.18 -0.31 19.91
C GLU A 90 -12.82 0.90 20.63
N LYS A 91 -13.94 0.70 21.34
CA LYS A 91 -14.61 1.79 22.09
C LYS A 91 -13.91 2.20 23.38
N ASP A 92 -13.31 1.25 24.08
CA ASP A 92 -12.54 1.48 25.31
C ASP A 92 -11.17 2.15 25.00
N GLY A 93 -10.81 2.32 23.72
CA GLY A 93 -9.49 2.84 23.31
C GLY A 93 -8.34 1.93 23.75
N ALA A 94 -8.64 0.65 23.99
CA ALA A 94 -7.74 -0.31 24.60
C ALA A 94 -6.78 -0.89 23.55
N VAL A 95 -5.82 -0.07 23.15
CA VAL A 95 -4.72 -0.48 22.28
C VAL A 95 -3.56 -0.99 23.14
N PRO A 96 -2.94 -2.15 22.83
CA PRO A 96 -1.73 -2.56 23.52
C PRO A 96 -0.65 -1.50 23.32
N ASP A 97 0.09 -1.19 24.37
CA ASP A 97 1.27 -0.35 24.27
C ASP A 97 2.43 -1.17 23.68
N ASP A 98 3.22 -0.57 22.81
CA ASP A 98 4.42 -1.21 22.26
C ASP A 98 5.62 -0.84 23.13
N ILE A 99 6.09 -1.80 23.94
CA ILE A 99 7.27 -1.63 24.77
C ILE A 99 8.48 -2.16 24.00
N PHE A 100 9.24 -1.24 23.41
CA PHE A 100 10.49 -1.55 22.74
C PHE A 100 11.68 -1.48 23.69
N GLY A 101 12.66 -2.36 23.45
CA GLY A 101 13.95 -2.33 24.14
C GLY A 101 14.95 -1.46 23.39
N GLU A 102 15.73 -2.08 22.51
CA GLU A 102 16.72 -1.42 21.66
C GLU A 102 16.18 -1.25 20.23
N GLU A 103 16.54 -0.16 19.57
CA GLU A 103 16.18 0.14 18.18
C GLU A 103 17.46 0.34 17.36
N LYS A 104 17.49 -0.23 16.15
CA LYS A 104 18.56 -0.03 15.17
C LYS A 104 17.96 0.34 13.83
N ARG A 105 18.38 1.48 13.28
CA ARG A 105 18.02 1.94 11.94
C ARG A 105 19.18 1.73 10.98
N MET A 106 18.85 1.38 9.75
CA MET A 106 19.81 1.18 8.66
C MET A 106 19.24 1.82 7.41
N GLU A 107 20.07 2.57 6.70
CA GLU A 107 19.72 3.18 5.42
C GLU A 107 20.55 2.53 4.31
N PHE A 108 19.90 2.22 3.19
CA PHE A 108 20.53 1.61 2.03
C PHE A 108 20.33 2.52 0.84
N THR A 109 21.42 2.94 0.19
CA THR A 109 21.38 3.78 -1.02
C THR A 109 21.14 2.94 -2.27
N ASP A 110 21.69 1.72 -2.30
CA ASP A 110 21.36 0.72 -3.31
C ASP A 110 20.44 -0.29 -2.65
N ILE A 111 19.27 -0.52 -3.24
CA ILE A 111 18.34 -1.57 -2.79
C ILE A 111 18.93 -2.92 -3.18
N LYS A 112 19.95 -3.35 -2.45
CA LYS A 112 20.36 -4.74 -2.42
C LYS A 112 19.21 -5.47 -1.75
N ARG A 113 18.57 -6.38 -2.48
CA ARG A 113 17.48 -7.25 -1.99
C ARG A 113 17.88 -8.16 -0.82
N SER A 114 19.07 -7.99 -0.25
CA SER A 114 19.62 -8.78 0.83
C SER A 114 20.14 -7.85 1.93
N VAL A 115 19.68 -8.09 3.16
CA VAL A 115 20.05 -7.33 4.34
C VAL A 115 20.59 -8.28 5.40
N ASN A 116 21.56 -7.79 6.18
CA ASN A 116 22.09 -8.51 7.32
C ASN A 116 21.31 -8.10 8.58
N LEU A 117 20.49 -9.02 9.08
CA LEU A 117 19.69 -8.81 10.28
C LEU A 117 20.49 -9.24 11.50
N SER A 118 21.19 -8.28 12.11
CA SER A 118 21.79 -8.44 13.43
C SER A 118 20.67 -8.50 14.49
N PRO A 119 20.61 -9.56 15.32
CA PRO A 119 19.64 -9.62 16.40
C PRO A 119 19.85 -8.49 17.42
N LEU A 120 18.76 -8.00 18.01
CA LEU A 120 18.76 -6.99 19.06
C LEU A 120 18.27 -7.66 20.33
N CYS A 121 19.22 -8.05 21.18
CA CYS A 121 18.92 -8.77 22.42
C CYS A 121 19.10 -7.84 23.61
N PRO A 122 18.07 -7.65 24.46
CA PRO A 122 18.24 -6.96 25.73
C PRO A 122 19.35 -7.62 26.55
N LYS A 123 20.16 -6.82 27.27
CA LYS A 123 21.30 -7.32 28.07
C LYS A 123 20.90 -8.47 29.01
N PHE A 124 19.70 -8.42 29.59
CA PHE A 124 19.19 -9.48 30.47
C PHE A 124 18.80 -10.76 29.74
N ALA A 125 18.42 -10.70 28.45
CA ALA A 125 17.93 -11.84 27.67
C ALA A 125 19.04 -12.87 27.41
N SER A 126 20.29 -12.41 27.27
CA SER A 126 21.48 -13.26 27.08
C SER A 126 21.65 -14.32 28.17
N LYS A 127 21.26 -14.01 29.41
CA LYS A 127 21.42 -14.90 30.58
C LYS A 127 20.43 -16.07 30.61
N PHE A 128 19.32 -15.98 29.87
CA PHE A 128 18.21 -16.94 29.93
C PHE A 128 17.95 -17.67 28.60
N ALA A 129 18.82 -17.47 27.61
CA ALA A 129 18.64 -17.90 26.22
C ALA A 129 19.19 -19.31 25.91
N TYR A 130 18.95 -20.32 26.75
CA TYR A 130 19.41 -21.69 26.46
C TYR A 130 18.49 -22.38 25.43
N GLY A 131 18.71 -22.12 24.15
CA GLY A 131 18.00 -22.77 23.02
C GLY A 131 16.53 -22.37 22.85
N ARG A 132 16.03 -21.44 23.67
CA ARG A 132 14.68 -20.89 23.64
C ARG A 132 14.69 -19.48 23.08
N THR A 133 13.54 -19.04 22.57
CA THR A 133 13.36 -17.65 22.12
C THR A 133 13.58 -16.69 23.28
N SER A 134 14.49 -15.74 23.10
CA SER A 134 14.95 -14.80 24.13
C SER A 134 14.28 -13.44 24.01
N CYS A 135 14.04 -12.99 22.79
CA CYS A 135 13.33 -11.75 22.47
C CYS A 135 12.64 -11.85 21.11
N ALA A 136 11.81 -10.85 20.80
CA ALA A 136 11.17 -10.67 19.52
C ALA A 136 11.68 -9.37 18.90
N ASN A 137 12.30 -9.49 17.72
CA ASN A 137 12.70 -8.34 16.91
C ASN A 137 11.57 -8.01 15.95
N GLU A 138 10.98 -6.84 16.11
CA GLU A 138 10.09 -6.26 15.11
C GLU A 138 10.92 -5.62 14.00
N ILE A 139 10.49 -5.82 12.75
CA ILE A 139 11.22 -5.35 11.57
C ILE A 139 10.23 -4.65 10.65
N SER A 140 10.55 -3.40 10.34
CA SER A 140 9.82 -2.55 9.40
C SER A 140 10.77 -2.05 8.31
N PHE A 141 10.22 -1.81 7.12
CA PHE A 141 10.94 -1.30 5.97
C PHE A 141 10.07 -0.27 5.26
N ASN A 142 10.72 0.74 4.69
CA ASN A 142 10.13 1.70 3.76
C ASN A 142 11.04 1.71 2.52
N PHE A 143 10.48 1.57 1.32
CA PHE A 143 11.25 1.60 0.08
C PHE A 143 10.90 2.83 -0.75
N TYR A 144 11.92 3.64 -1.04
CA TYR A 144 11.81 4.79 -1.92
C TYR A 144 12.42 4.48 -3.28
N GLY A 145 11.62 4.59 -4.34
CA GLY A 145 12.13 4.51 -5.72
C GLY A 145 12.69 3.15 -6.12
N ALA A 146 12.15 2.06 -5.56
CA ALA A 146 12.58 0.71 -5.95
C ALA A 146 12.22 0.40 -7.41
N ASP A 147 13.13 -0.27 -8.11
CA ASP A 147 12.96 -0.76 -9.49
C ASP A 147 12.00 -1.95 -9.58
N GLN A 148 11.66 -2.55 -8.44
CA GLN A 148 10.71 -3.65 -8.26
C GLN A 148 9.84 -3.40 -7.02
N PHE A 149 8.58 -3.85 -7.07
CA PHE A 149 7.74 -3.86 -5.88
C PHE A 149 8.25 -4.88 -4.86
N LEU A 150 8.78 -4.38 -3.74
CA LEU A 150 9.17 -5.13 -2.57
C LEU A 150 8.03 -5.17 -1.55
N ALA A 151 8.00 -6.20 -0.70
CA ALA A 151 6.96 -6.32 0.32
C ALA A 151 7.26 -5.44 1.55
N GLU A 152 6.37 -4.49 1.81
CA GLU A 152 6.40 -3.62 3.00
C GLU A 152 5.32 -3.99 4.02
N VAL A 153 4.17 -4.42 3.51
CA VAL A 153 2.99 -4.82 4.28
C VAL A 153 2.78 -6.32 4.20
N PHE A 154 2.51 -6.95 5.33
CA PHE A 154 2.32 -8.39 5.45
C PHE A 154 0.91 -8.71 5.98
N PRO A 155 0.23 -9.76 5.47
CA PRO A 155 -1.13 -10.09 5.86
C PRO A 155 -1.19 -10.69 7.26
N LYS A 156 -2.10 -10.23 8.13
CA LYS A 156 -2.23 -10.78 9.50
C LYS A 156 -2.49 -12.30 9.55
N SER A 157 -3.10 -12.87 8.52
CA SER A 157 -3.22 -14.31 8.34
C SER A 157 -2.10 -14.83 7.44
N SER A 158 -1.37 -15.83 7.92
CA SER A 158 -0.28 -16.46 7.18
C SER A 158 -0.28 -17.96 7.40
N GLY A 159 -0.02 -18.73 6.33
CA GLY A 159 0.21 -20.16 6.38
C GLY A 159 1.63 -20.54 5.98
N ASP A 160 1.81 -21.81 5.64
CA ASP A 160 3.12 -22.38 5.35
C ASP A 160 3.78 -21.80 4.09
N ASN A 161 3.02 -21.43 3.06
CA ASN A 161 3.57 -20.85 1.83
C ASN A 161 4.11 -19.46 2.10
N PHE A 162 3.39 -18.65 2.88
CA PHE A 162 3.85 -17.34 3.30
C PHE A 162 5.14 -17.45 4.11
N ILE A 163 5.16 -18.28 5.17
CA ILE A 163 6.35 -18.45 6.02
C ILE A 163 7.56 -18.93 5.22
N ARG A 164 7.36 -19.78 4.21
CA ARG A 164 8.44 -20.21 3.30
C ARG A 164 9.00 -19.06 2.47
N THR A 165 8.21 -18.03 2.18
CA THR A 165 8.62 -16.90 1.36
C THR A 165 9.43 -15.87 2.14
N ILE A 166 9.22 -15.78 3.46
CA ILE A 166 9.90 -14.82 4.34
C ILE A 166 11.06 -15.41 5.14
N LYS A 167 11.30 -16.73 5.14
CA LYS A 167 12.40 -17.30 5.93
C LYS A 167 13.77 -17.04 5.29
N SER A 168 14.81 -16.87 6.12
CA SER A 168 16.21 -16.98 5.71
C SER A 168 16.64 -18.45 5.58
N THR A 169 17.82 -18.69 5.00
CA THR A 169 18.41 -20.03 4.87
C THR A 169 18.64 -20.72 6.22
N ILE A 170 18.91 -19.94 7.28
CA ILE A 170 19.35 -20.43 8.60
C ILE A 170 18.19 -20.46 9.61
N THR A 171 17.08 -19.75 9.35
CA THR A 171 15.95 -19.63 10.29
C THR A 171 14.96 -20.81 10.19
N ARG A 172 14.41 -21.22 11.35
CA ARG A 172 13.36 -22.24 11.39
C ARG A 172 12.01 -21.59 11.04
N LYS A 173 11.07 -22.39 10.51
CA LYS A 173 9.70 -21.93 10.19
C LYS A 173 9.02 -21.18 11.34
N LYS A 174 9.23 -21.63 12.59
CA LYS A 174 8.57 -21.07 13.79
C LYS A 174 9.17 -19.74 14.27
N ASP A 175 10.22 -19.25 13.61
CA ASP A 175 10.98 -18.08 14.05
C ASP A 175 10.39 -16.78 13.49
N TRP A 176 9.61 -16.87 12.43
CA TRP A 176 8.97 -15.71 11.82
C TRP A 176 7.48 -15.69 12.10
N ARG A 177 6.97 -14.49 12.39
CA ARG A 177 5.55 -14.21 12.64
C ARG A 177 5.20 -12.83 12.12
N ILE A 178 3.91 -12.53 12.11
CA ILE A 178 3.40 -11.21 11.76
C ILE A 178 2.80 -10.63 13.04
N GLY A 179 3.40 -9.55 13.51
CA GLY A 179 2.90 -8.76 14.63
C GLY A 179 1.87 -7.74 14.16
N ARG A 180 1.47 -6.85 15.08
CA ARG A 180 0.57 -5.73 14.77
C ARG A 180 1.18 -4.77 13.74
N ASN A 181 2.47 -4.53 13.84
CA ASN A 181 3.18 -3.47 13.12
C ASN A 181 3.98 -3.99 11.91
N GLY A 182 3.94 -5.30 11.65
CA GLY A 182 4.67 -5.91 10.53
C GLY A 182 5.35 -7.21 10.91
N LEU A 183 6.56 -7.40 10.38
CA LEU A 183 7.28 -8.65 10.47
C LEU A 183 7.98 -8.79 11.83
N VAL A 184 7.83 -9.94 12.48
CA VAL A 184 8.45 -10.23 13.77
C VAL A 184 9.31 -11.48 13.68
N LYS A 185 10.57 -11.35 14.07
CA LYS A 185 11.53 -12.44 14.16
C LYS A 185 11.82 -12.79 15.61
N LEU A 186 11.52 -14.03 15.99
CA LEU A 186 11.86 -14.60 17.28
C LEU A 186 13.35 -14.96 17.31
N VAL A 187 14.10 -14.27 18.16
CA VAL A 187 15.54 -14.44 18.29
C VAL A 187 15.85 -15.56 19.28
N ARG A 188 16.74 -16.47 18.89
CA ARG A 188 17.26 -17.56 19.76
C ARG A 188 18.75 -17.49 20.00
N SER A 189 19.46 -16.76 19.14
CA SER A 189 20.92 -16.63 19.12
C SER A 189 21.27 -15.25 18.60
N ASP A 190 22.48 -14.81 18.87
CA ASP A 190 23.09 -13.56 18.44
C ASP A 190 23.63 -13.60 16.99
N PHE A 191 23.51 -14.74 16.29
CA PHE A 191 23.93 -14.87 14.89
C PHE A 191 23.26 -13.86 13.96
N VAL A 192 24.08 -13.26 13.09
CA VAL A 192 23.61 -12.39 11.99
C VAL A 192 22.93 -13.25 10.93
N ASP A 193 21.69 -12.92 10.61
CA ASP A 193 20.95 -13.58 9.54
C ASP A 193 21.07 -12.81 8.24
N HIS A 194 21.55 -13.47 7.19
CA HIS A 194 21.45 -12.95 5.82
C HIS A 194 20.05 -13.23 5.29
N TRP A 195 19.28 -12.16 5.08
CA TRP A 195 17.87 -12.27 4.71
C TRP A 195 17.59 -11.51 3.42
N SER A 196 16.84 -12.13 2.50
CA SER A 196 16.43 -11.47 1.27
C SER A 196 15.02 -10.89 1.41
N ILE A 197 14.90 -9.60 1.12
CA ILE A 197 13.61 -8.92 1.09
C ILE A 197 12.77 -9.53 -0.05
N PRO A 198 11.58 -10.07 0.27
CA PRO A 198 10.76 -10.74 -0.72
C PRO A 198 10.07 -9.73 -1.66
N LEU A 199 9.86 -10.14 -2.91
CA LEU A 199 9.04 -9.38 -3.85
C LEU A 199 7.59 -9.36 -3.37
N ALA A 200 6.91 -8.23 -3.57
CA ALA A 200 5.53 -8.04 -3.15
C ALA A 200 4.58 -9.09 -3.75
N GLN A 201 4.74 -9.37 -5.05
CA GLN A 201 4.02 -10.43 -5.75
C GLN A 201 4.18 -11.80 -5.07
N ASN A 202 5.38 -12.15 -4.62
CA ASN A 202 5.64 -13.46 -4.01
C ASN A 202 4.88 -13.58 -2.69
N ILE A 203 4.85 -12.50 -1.91
CA ILE A 203 4.10 -12.45 -0.65
C ILE A 203 2.60 -12.55 -0.89
N PHE A 204 2.06 -11.76 -1.82
CA PHE A 204 0.64 -11.80 -2.14
C PHE A 204 0.20 -13.18 -2.66
N PHE A 205 1.01 -13.79 -3.54
CA PHE A 205 0.72 -15.11 -4.09
C PHE A 205 0.88 -16.22 -3.05
N ALA A 206 1.83 -16.11 -2.14
CA ALA A 206 1.99 -17.06 -1.05
C ALA A 206 0.78 -17.02 -0.10
N TRP A 207 0.28 -15.82 0.22
CA TRP A 207 -0.95 -15.66 0.98
C TRP A 207 -2.16 -16.27 0.28
N LEU A 208 -2.37 -15.99 -1.01
CA LEU A 208 -3.44 -16.62 -1.80
C LEU A 208 -3.36 -18.14 -1.76
N LYS A 209 -2.15 -18.73 -1.83
CA LYS A 209 -1.96 -20.18 -1.68
C LYS A 209 -2.35 -20.70 -0.31
N ASP A 210 -2.02 -19.97 0.75
CA ASP A 210 -2.37 -20.34 2.11
C ASP A 210 -3.88 -20.37 2.36
N ILE A 211 -4.65 -19.56 1.63
CA ILE A 211 -6.12 -19.56 1.68
C ILE A 211 -6.76 -20.40 0.55
N GLY A 212 -6.00 -21.26 -0.13
CA GLY A 212 -6.52 -22.28 -1.03
C GLY A 212 -6.56 -21.94 -2.53
N TRP A 213 -5.99 -20.81 -2.94
CA TRP A 213 -5.95 -20.37 -4.33
C TRP A 213 -4.63 -20.71 -5.03
N LYS A 214 -4.66 -20.91 -6.34
CA LYS A 214 -3.48 -21.14 -7.19
C LYS A 214 -3.23 -19.92 -8.10
N PRO A 215 -2.53 -18.89 -7.61
CA PRO A 215 -2.34 -17.65 -8.37
C PRO A 215 -1.24 -17.76 -9.42
N LYS A 216 -1.44 -17.05 -10.54
CA LYS A 216 -0.47 -16.77 -11.58
C LYS A 216 -0.72 -15.38 -12.17
N LEU A 217 0.33 -14.70 -12.64
CA LEU A 217 0.13 -13.46 -13.40
C LEU A 217 -0.66 -13.77 -14.68
N SER A 218 -1.58 -12.86 -15.03
CA SER A 218 -2.24 -12.88 -16.33
C SER A 218 -1.31 -12.29 -17.40
N THR A 219 -1.66 -12.42 -18.68
CA THR A 219 -0.88 -11.81 -19.77
C THR A 219 -0.70 -10.29 -19.58
N PRO A 220 -1.76 -9.50 -19.30
CA PRO A 220 -1.61 -8.09 -18.94
C PRO A 220 -0.69 -7.86 -17.73
N GLY A 221 -0.75 -8.73 -16.72
CA GLY A 221 0.11 -8.63 -15.53
C GLY A 221 1.58 -8.86 -15.83
N ILE A 222 1.90 -9.79 -16.74
CA ILE A 222 3.27 -10.00 -17.22
C ILE A 222 3.76 -8.76 -17.99
N ILE A 223 2.93 -8.21 -18.87
CA ILE A 223 3.23 -7.01 -19.65
C ILE A 223 3.49 -5.80 -18.72
N ALA A 224 2.58 -5.55 -17.77
CA ALA A 224 2.71 -4.47 -16.79
C ALA A 224 4.00 -4.61 -15.96
N LYS A 225 4.34 -5.83 -15.54
CA LYS A 225 5.61 -6.11 -14.84
C LYS A 225 6.84 -5.79 -15.68
N GLN A 226 6.83 -6.16 -16.96
CA GLN A 226 7.94 -5.86 -17.86
C GLN A 226 8.07 -4.35 -18.12
N ILE A 227 6.95 -3.64 -18.29
CA ILE A 227 6.93 -2.18 -18.37
C ILE A 227 7.54 -1.59 -17.11
N TYR A 228 7.08 -1.99 -15.92
CA TYR A 228 7.59 -1.46 -14.65
C TYR A 228 9.10 -1.65 -14.51
N ASN A 229 9.61 -2.85 -14.85
CA ASN A 229 11.05 -3.15 -14.83
C ASN A 229 11.83 -2.31 -15.85
N GLN A 230 11.34 -2.18 -17.08
CA GLN A 230 11.97 -1.38 -18.14
C GLN A 230 12.01 0.12 -17.77
N LEU A 231 11.09 0.57 -16.92
CA LEU A 231 11.03 1.92 -16.38
C LEU A 231 11.74 2.09 -15.04
N GLU A 232 12.36 1.04 -14.50
CA GLU A 232 13.01 1.05 -13.19
C GLU A 232 12.11 1.69 -12.11
N GLY A 233 10.83 1.33 -12.13
CA GLY A 233 9.82 1.83 -11.20
C GLY A 233 9.30 3.25 -11.44
N ARG A 234 9.88 4.02 -12.38
CA ARG A 234 9.49 5.40 -12.70
C ARG A 234 8.28 5.47 -13.63
N VAL A 235 7.09 5.21 -13.11
CA VAL A 235 5.86 5.16 -13.91
C VAL A 235 5.13 6.51 -14.03
N GLU A 236 5.64 7.58 -13.41
CA GLU A 236 4.95 8.87 -13.33
C GLU A 236 4.73 9.52 -14.69
N PHE A 237 5.66 9.32 -15.63
CA PHE A 237 5.53 9.92 -16.96
C PHE A 237 4.40 9.29 -17.78
N LEU A 238 3.92 8.09 -17.43
CA LEU A 238 2.74 7.48 -18.04
C LEU A 238 1.46 8.30 -17.72
N ALA A 239 1.51 9.18 -16.72
CA ALA A 239 0.42 10.11 -16.44
C ALA A 239 0.23 11.16 -17.55
N ASN A 240 1.20 11.30 -18.46
CA ASN A 240 1.09 12.20 -19.60
C ASN A 240 0.17 11.61 -20.68
N GLU A 241 -1.06 12.09 -20.73
CA GLU A 241 -2.08 11.68 -21.71
C GLU A 241 -1.57 11.72 -23.16
N LYS A 242 -0.81 12.76 -23.54
CA LYS A 242 -0.29 12.90 -24.92
C LYS A 242 0.72 11.82 -25.27
N LEU A 243 1.46 11.33 -24.28
CA LEU A 243 2.40 10.23 -24.48
C LEU A 243 1.65 8.89 -24.61
N LEU A 244 0.61 8.67 -23.80
CA LEU A 244 -0.24 7.48 -23.93
C LEU A 244 -0.91 7.42 -25.30
N GLU A 245 -1.47 8.55 -25.77
CA GLU A 245 -2.04 8.68 -27.11
C GLU A 245 -0.98 8.42 -28.19
N LEU A 246 0.26 8.88 -27.98
CA LEU A 246 1.35 8.65 -28.91
C LEU A 246 1.72 7.17 -28.99
N PHE A 247 1.84 6.46 -27.86
CA PHE A 247 2.08 5.02 -27.85
C PHE A 247 0.96 4.27 -28.58
N GLU A 248 -0.29 4.58 -28.27
CA GLU A 248 -1.43 3.91 -28.91
C GLU A 248 -1.47 4.18 -30.43
N HIS A 249 -1.20 5.43 -30.83
CA HIS A 249 -1.13 5.80 -32.24
C HIS A 249 0.01 5.10 -32.99
N MET A 250 1.15 4.86 -32.33
CA MET A 250 2.26 4.07 -32.87
C MET A 250 1.96 2.57 -32.92
N ASN A 251 1.03 2.06 -32.10
CA ASN A 251 0.73 0.63 -32.05
C ASN A 251 -0.47 0.23 -32.95
N ASN A 252 -1.47 1.10 -33.10
CA ASN A 252 -2.73 0.86 -33.82
C ASN A 252 -2.79 1.39 -35.27
N GLY A 253 -1.68 1.89 -35.83
CA GLY A 253 -1.68 2.44 -37.19
C GLY A 253 -2.12 1.40 -38.25
N PRO A 254 -3.03 1.74 -39.19
CA PRO A 254 -3.43 0.84 -40.27
C PRO A 254 -2.20 0.46 -41.12
N GLN A 255 -2.12 -0.81 -41.53
CA GLN A 255 -1.09 -1.34 -42.45
C GLN A 255 0.37 -0.95 -42.14
N GLY A 256 0.77 -1.00 -40.86
CA GLY A 256 2.19 -0.94 -40.51
C GLY A 256 2.79 0.46 -40.47
N GLU A 257 1.98 1.51 -40.28
CA GLU A 257 2.48 2.83 -39.86
C GLU A 257 2.76 2.88 -38.35
N ARG A 258 3.58 1.96 -37.86
CA ARG A 258 4.02 1.95 -36.46
C ARG A 258 5.16 2.91 -36.19
N GLU A 259 5.77 3.44 -37.25
CA GLU A 259 6.91 4.33 -37.16
C GLU A 259 6.49 5.79 -37.21
N ARG A 260 7.17 6.63 -36.43
CA ARG A 260 6.99 8.09 -36.46
C ARG A 260 8.32 8.77 -36.67
N SER A 261 8.30 9.86 -37.44
CA SER A 261 9.53 10.55 -37.79
C SER A 261 10.22 11.11 -36.55
N VAL A 262 11.55 11.14 -36.53
CA VAL A 262 12.31 11.70 -35.40
C VAL A 262 11.89 13.13 -35.11
N ALA A 263 11.70 13.94 -36.15
CA ALA A 263 11.25 15.33 -36.03
C ALA A 263 9.88 15.46 -35.36
N GLU A 264 8.94 14.57 -35.70
CA GLU A 264 7.60 14.56 -35.10
C GLU A 264 7.65 14.22 -33.61
N ILE A 265 8.37 13.17 -33.23
CA ILE A 265 8.49 12.73 -31.82
C ILE A 265 9.18 13.82 -30.99
N LYS A 266 10.28 14.39 -31.49
CA LYS A 266 10.95 15.53 -30.84
C LYS A 266 10.04 16.74 -30.70
N SER A 267 9.22 17.04 -31.71
CA SER A 267 8.25 18.14 -31.64
C SER A 267 7.17 17.89 -30.57
N ARG A 268 6.59 16.68 -30.54
CA ARG A 268 5.57 16.29 -29.54
C ARG A 268 6.12 16.29 -28.11
N LEU A 269 7.38 15.89 -27.94
CA LEU A 269 8.08 15.85 -26.64
C LEU A 269 8.90 17.11 -26.34
N LYS A 270 8.81 18.18 -27.15
CA LYS A 270 9.66 19.38 -27.01
C LYS A 270 9.60 20.03 -25.62
N LYS A 271 8.47 19.90 -24.92
CA LYS A 271 8.28 20.43 -23.56
C LYS A 271 8.89 19.55 -22.46
N LEU A 272 9.36 18.36 -22.79
CA LEU A 272 9.91 17.35 -21.89
C LEU A 272 11.18 16.72 -22.51
N PRO A 273 12.25 17.49 -22.77
CA PRO A 273 13.43 17.00 -23.50
C PRO A 273 14.09 15.79 -22.81
N HIS A 274 14.23 15.82 -21.47
CA HIS A 274 14.78 14.69 -20.71
C HIS A 274 13.96 13.41 -20.83
N LEU A 275 12.65 13.50 -21.14
CA LEU A 275 11.80 12.33 -21.32
C LEU A 275 12.10 11.66 -22.67
N HIS A 276 12.40 12.42 -23.72
CA HIS A 276 12.77 11.84 -25.02
C HIS A 276 14.02 10.97 -24.88
N ASP A 277 15.08 11.50 -24.27
CA ASP A 277 16.35 10.78 -24.11
C ASP A 277 16.18 9.57 -23.19
N TYR A 278 15.45 9.74 -22.08
CA TYR A 278 15.09 8.63 -21.19
C TYR A 278 14.35 7.49 -21.92
N LEU A 279 13.37 7.80 -22.79
CA LEU A 279 12.63 6.77 -23.53
C LEU A 279 13.53 6.02 -24.54
N ILE A 280 14.59 6.65 -25.04
CA ILE A 280 15.56 6.01 -25.93
C ILE A 280 16.54 5.16 -25.12
N ASP A 281 17.08 5.70 -24.02
CA ASP A 281 18.02 5.00 -23.14
C ASP A 281 17.42 3.73 -22.52
N ARG A 282 16.08 3.69 -22.39
CA ARG A 282 15.33 2.51 -21.92
C ARG A 282 14.84 1.61 -23.05
N ASP A 283 15.32 1.78 -24.28
CA ASP A 283 14.93 1.04 -25.48
C ASP A 283 13.42 1.08 -25.80
N ILE A 284 12.66 2.02 -25.23
CA ILE A 284 11.22 2.15 -25.48
C ILE A 284 10.99 2.66 -26.90
N PHE A 285 11.78 3.65 -27.31
CA PHE A 285 11.88 4.08 -28.70
C PHE A 285 13.18 3.59 -29.32
N LYS A 286 13.06 2.68 -30.29
CA LYS A 286 14.19 2.22 -31.09
C LYS A 286 14.26 3.01 -32.40
N ILE A 287 15.45 3.55 -32.69
CA ILE A 287 15.71 4.34 -33.89
C ILE A 287 15.97 3.43 -35.09
N GLY A 288 15.46 3.84 -36.25
CA GLY A 288 15.73 3.16 -37.51
C GLY A 288 15.34 4.01 -38.71
N ILE A 289 15.47 3.42 -39.89
CA ILE A 289 15.25 4.11 -41.16
C ILE A 289 14.19 3.40 -41.99
N LYS A 290 13.26 4.18 -42.55
CA LYS A 290 12.26 3.69 -43.48
C LYS A 290 12.79 3.82 -44.91
N ILE A 291 13.04 2.68 -45.54
CA ILE A 291 13.61 2.59 -46.89
C ILE A 291 12.61 1.92 -47.84
N LYS A 292 12.45 2.48 -49.04
CA LYS A 292 11.71 1.85 -50.14
C LYS A 292 12.59 0.80 -50.82
N CYS A 293 12.18 -0.47 -50.76
CA CYS A 293 12.92 -1.55 -51.42
C CYS A 293 12.90 -1.34 -52.96
N PRO A 294 14.05 -1.40 -53.67
CA PRO A 294 14.08 -1.25 -55.12
C PRO A 294 13.41 -2.42 -55.85
N ASN A 295 13.40 -3.62 -55.24
CA ASN A 295 12.90 -4.84 -55.87
C ASN A 295 11.38 -4.97 -55.81
N CYS A 296 10.77 -4.66 -54.65
CA CYS A 296 9.30 -4.79 -54.47
C CYS A 296 8.57 -3.46 -54.29
N LEU A 297 9.30 -2.34 -54.32
CA LEU A 297 8.78 -0.97 -54.19
C LEU A 297 8.03 -0.67 -52.88
N ARG A 298 8.07 -1.57 -51.91
CA ARG A 298 7.43 -1.42 -50.60
C ARG A 298 8.38 -0.77 -49.58
N ASN A 299 7.83 0.10 -48.74
CA ASN A 299 8.55 0.66 -47.60
C ASN A 299 8.67 -0.37 -46.48
N SER A 300 9.87 -0.50 -45.93
CA SER A 300 10.14 -1.27 -44.71
C SER A 300 11.00 -0.44 -43.77
N TRP A 301 10.80 -0.61 -42.47
CA TRP A 301 11.65 -0.03 -41.44
C TRP A 301 12.75 -1.02 -41.08
N TYR A 302 13.97 -0.51 -41.01
CA TYR A 302 15.16 -1.25 -40.61
C TYR A 302 15.75 -0.57 -39.39
N SER A 303 16.12 -1.37 -38.40
CA SER A 303 16.70 -0.80 -37.19
C SER A 303 18.10 -0.29 -37.44
N ALA A 304 18.54 0.74 -36.71
CA ALA A 304 19.87 1.33 -36.91
C ALA A 304 21.02 0.31 -36.71
N ASP A 305 20.86 -0.64 -35.79
CA ASP A 305 21.76 -1.77 -35.54
C ASP A 305 21.79 -2.81 -36.67
N GLU A 306 20.80 -2.82 -37.56
CA GLU A 306 20.69 -3.76 -38.68
C GLU A 306 21.17 -3.16 -40.02
N ILE A 307 21.54 -1.87 -40.03
CA ILE A 307 21.98 -1.20 -41.25
C ILE A 307 23.41 -1.64 -41.58
N SER A 308 23.55 -2.36 -42.70
CA SER A 308 24.84 -2.79 -43.26
C SER A 308 24.98 -2.34 -44.72
N GLN A 309 26.10 -2.65 -45.37
CA GLN A 309 26.32 -2.37 -46.81
C GLN A 309 25.25 -2.99 -47.72
N LYS A 310 24.71 -4.15 -47.33
CA LYS A 310 23.57 -4.80 -47.99
C LYS A 310 22.46 -5.06 -46.98
N ILE A 311 21.23 -4.77 -47.36
CA ILE A 311 20.07 -4.96 -46.49
C ILE A 311 19.11 -5.94 -47.16
N LYS A 312 18.63 -6.91 -46.39
CA LYS A 312 17.63 -7.89 -46.83
C LYS A 312 16.23 -7.36 -46.60
N CYS A 313 15.40 -7.28 -47.65
CA CYS A 313 14.03 -6.81 -47.49
C CYS A 313 13.18 -7.84 -46.72
N PRO A 314 12.49 -7.48 -45.63
CA PRO A 314 11.67 -8.42 -44.86
C PRO A 314 10.41 -8.88 -45.61
N ARG A 315 10.06 -8.22 -46.73
CA ARG A 315 8.85 -8.52 -47.51
C ARG A 315 9.12 -9.44 -48.69
N CYS A 316 10.12 -9.14 -49.52
CA CYS A 316 10.46 -9.95 -50.70
C CYS A 316 11.72 -10.80 -50.52
N LEU A 317 12.41 -10.69 -49.39
CA LEU A 317 13.61 -11.45 -49.03
C LEU A 317 14.84 -11.20 -49.91
N ASN A 318 14.74 -10.36 -50.95
CA ASN A 318 15.87 -9.96 -51.78
C ASN A 318 16.78 -8.98 -51.04
N GLU A 319 18.08 -9.08 -51.30
CA GLU A 319 19.08 -8.13 -50.85
C GLU A 319 19.23 -6.98 -51.84
N PHE A 320 19.57 -5.81 -51.32
CA PHE A 320 19.93 -4.65 -52.13
C PHE A 320 20.98 -3.80 -51.39
N SER A 321 21.74 -3.01 -52.16
CA SER A 321 22.71 -2.07 -51.61
C SER A 321 22.00 -1.03 -50.75
N SER A 322 22.51 -0.78 -49.55
CA SER A 322 21.97 0.29 -48.69
C SER A 322 22.41 1.68 -49.15
N ILE A 323 23.58 1.76 -49.82
CA ILE A 323 24.15 2.99 -50.37
C ILE A 323 23.15 3.63 -51.36
N GLY A 324 22.91 4.93 -51.21
CA GLY A 324 21.96 5.71 -52.02
C GLY A 324 20.49 5.55 -51.64
N HIS A 325 20.14 4.53 -50.86
CA HIS A 325 18.81 4.34 -50.29
C HIS A 325 18.71 4.87 -48.85
N ILE A 326 19.83 4.91 -48.11
CA ILE A 326 19.91 5.54 -46.78
C ILE A 326 19.69 7.05 -46.89
N ASP A 327 20.34 7.73 -47.83
CA ASP A 327 20.24 9.20 -47.96
C ASP A 327 18.82 9.69 -48.28
N LYS A 328 18.05 8.85 -48.97
CA LYS A 328 16.64 9.10 -49.31
C LYS A 328 15.67 8.55 -48.26
N GLY A 329 16.17 7.78 -47.31
CA GLY A 329 15.38 7.14 -46.27
C GLY A 329 14.92 8.14 -45.22
N LYS A 330 13.80 7.83 -44.58
CA LYS A 330 13.25 8.66 -43.51
C LYS A 330 13.58 8.05 -42.15
N TRP A 331 14.34 8.76 -41.32
CA TRP A 331 14.62 8.34 -39.95
C TRP A 331 13.38 8.44 -39.07
N CYS A 332 13.06 7.33 -38.41
CA CYS A 332 11.86 7.17 -37.60
C CYS A 332 12.14 6.35 -36.34
N TYR A 333 11.39 6.62 -35.29
CA TYR A 333 11.29 5.76 -34.11
C TYR A 333 10.18 4.75 -34.27
N ARG A 334 10.37 3.59 -33.62
CA ARG A 334 9.34 2.57 -33.40
C ARG A 334 9.30 2.21 -31.92
N THR A 335 8.11 1.95 -31.38
CA THR A 335 7.95 1.38 -30.04
C THR A 335 8.46 -0.06 -30.00
N THR A 336 9.07 -0.49 -28.91
CA THR A 336 9.54 -1.87 -28.76
C THR A 336 9.00 -2.57 -27.52
N GLY A 337 9.17 -3.88 -27.48
CA GLY A 337 8.87 -4.70 -26.31
C GLY A 337 7.42 -4.53 -25.83
N PRO A 338 7.20 -4.48 -24.51
CA PRO A 338 5.86 -4.30 -23.92
C PRO A 338 5.13 -3.03 -24.38
N PHE A 339 5.86 -1.97 -24.76
CA PHE A 339 5.28 -0.71 -25.23
C PHE A 339 4.78 -0.77 -26.68
N SER A 340 5.09 -1.83 -27.41
CA SER A 340 4.60 -2.06 -28.79
C SER A 340 3.26 -2.78 -28.85
N ILE A 341 2.70 -3.15 -27.68
CA ILE A 341 1.44 -3.89 -27.56
C ILE A 341 0.26 -2.89 -27.68
N PRO A 342 -0.71 -3.15 -28.56
CA PRO A 342 -1.88 -2.27 -28.74
C PRO A 342 -2.81 -2.28 -27.51
N GLY A 343 -3.82 -1.41 -27.50
CA GLY A 343 -4.77 -1.36 -26.38
C GLY A 343 -4.12 -0.85 -25.10
N TYR A 344 -3.16 0.07 -25.23
CA TYR A 344 -2.40 0.64 -24.11
C TYR A 344 -1.68 -0.43 -23.29
N ALA A 345 -0.98 -1.33 -24.00
CA ALA A 345 -0.33 -2.51 -23.45
C ALA A 345 -1.30 -3.44 -22.70
N ASP A 346 -2.40 -3.81 -23.36
CA ASP A 346 -3.50 -4.60 -22.81
C ASP A 346 -4.04 -4.05 -21.48
N GLY A 347 -4.13 -2.73 -21.36
CA GLY A 347 -4.59 -2.05 -20.16
C GLY A 347 -3.53 -1.90 -19.06
N GLY A 348 -2.32 -2.43 -19.24
CA GLY A 348 -1.24 -2.42 -18.24
C GLY A 348 -0.87 -1.01 -17.74
N PHE A 349 -0.94 0.02 -18.59
CA PHE A 349 -0.66 1.40 -18.16
C PHE A 349 -1.62 1.89 -17.05
N SER A 350 -2.90 1.52 -17.11
CA SER A 350 -3.87 1.92 -16.08
C SER A 350 -3.58 1.26 -14.74
N VAL A 351 -3.17 -0.01 -14.75
CA VAL A 351 -2.76 -0.76 -13.55
C VAL A 351 -1.53 -0.12 -12.90
N LEU A 352 -0.51 0.23 -13.69
CA LEU A 352 0.70 0.88 -13.19
C LEU A 352 0.41 2.24 -12.56
N LEU A 353 -0.43 3.05 -13.20
CA LEU A 353 -0.84 4.35 -12.66
C LEU A 353 -1.69 4.21 -11.40
N ALA A 354 -2.55 3.19 -11.32
CA ALA A 354 -3.33 2.89 -10.13
C ALA A 354 -2.43 2.49 -8.95
N LEU A 355 -1.47 1.59 -9.16
CA LEU A 355 -0.51 1.21 -8.12
C LEU A 355 0.38 2.38 -7.70
N ASN A 356 0.79 3.23 -8.64
CA ASN A 356 1.54 4.45 -8.35
C ASN A 356 0.74 5.44 -7.49
N PHE A 357 -0.58 5.52 -7.69
CA PHE A 357 -1.47 6.36 -6.87
C PHE A 357 -1.42 5.98 -5.38
N PHE A 358 -1.29 4.69 -5.07
CA PHE A 358 -1.17 4.19 -3.69
C PHE A 358 0.27 4.14 -3.17
N GLY A 359 1.26 4.49 -4.00
CA GLY A 359 2.65 4.52 -3.58
C GLY A 359 2.96 5.71 -2.66
N GLU A 360 4.05 5.60 -1.90
CA GLU A 360 4.46 6.57 -0.88
C GLU A 360 4.66 8.00 -1.44
N HIS A 361 5.05 8.12 -2.72
CA HIS A 361 5.16 9.39 -3.43
C HIS A 361 3.81 10.13 -3.59
N ARG A 362 2.68 9.44 -3.41
CA ARG A 362 1.33 10.01 -3.51
C ARG A 362 0.51 9.88 -2.23
N MET A 363 0.84 8.94 -1.35
CA MET A 363 0.20 8.75 -0.05
C MET A 363 1.26 8.43 1.03
N HIS A 364 1.76 9.45 1.74
CA HIS A 364 2.90 9.28 2.66
C HIS A 364 2.67 8.27 3.79
N ASP A 365 1.45 8.22 4.33
CA ASP A 365 1.15 7.35 5.47
C ASP A 365 0.70 5.93 5.04
N LEU A 366 0.51 5.71 3.73
CA LEU A 366 0.05 4.46 3.16
C LEU A 366 1.22 3.65 2.60
N ARG A 367 1.38 2.44 3.12
CA ARG A 367 2.30 1.44 2.59
C ARG A 367 1.51 0.35 1.88
N ILE A 368 2.09 -0.22 0.82
CA ILE A 368 1.45 -1.28 0.05
C ILE A 368 2.41 -2.43 -0.31
N THR A 369 1.84 -3.63 -0.41
CA THR A 369 2.50 -4.80 -1.01
C THR A 369 1.66 -5.26 -2.21
N PRO A 370 1.93 -4.73 -3.42
CA PRO A 370 1.08 -4.99 -4.58
C PRO A 370 1.49 -6.20 -5.41
N THR A 371 0.55 -6.68 -6.22
CA THR A 371 0.75 -7.55 -7.38
C THR A 371 0.05 -6.96 -8.58
N PHE A 372 0.63 -7.14 -9.76
CA PHE A 372 -0.02 -6.85 -11.04
C PHE A 372 -1.14 -7.85 -11.33
N SER A 373 -1.82 -7.64 -12.46
CA SER A 373 -2.97 -8.42 -12.90
C SER A 373 -2.72 -9.92 -12.83
N PHE A 374 -3.67 -10.65 -12.25
CA PHE A 374 -3.49 -12.07 -11.96
C PHE A 374 -4.80 -12.84 -12.07
N ASN A 375 -4.64 -14.13 -12.34
CA ASN A 375 -5.71 -15.12 -12.27
C ASN A 375 -5.35 -16.14 -11.19
N ALA A 376 -6.34 -16.61 -10.44
CA ALA A 376 -6.17 -17.67 -9.48
C ALA A 376 -7.36 -18.63 -9.53
N THR A 377 -7.09 -19.90 -9.30
CA THR A 377 -8.14 -20.93 -9.27
C THR A 377 -8.12 -21.66 -7.94
N ASP A 378 -9.29 -21.95 -7.38
CA ASP A 378 -9.41 -22.76 -6.16
C ASP A 378 -9.54 -24.26 -6.49
N SER A 379 -9.59 -25.11 -5.46
CA SER A 379 -9.78 -26.56 -5.63
C SER A 379 -11.17 -26.96 -6.13
N ARG A 380 -12.15 -26.05 -6.08
CA ARG A 380 -13.54 -26.26 -6.52
C ARG A 380 -13.75 -25.80 -7.97
N GLY A 381 -12.73 -25.23 -8.61
CA GLY A 381 -12.80 -24.70 -9.97
C GLY A 381 -13.38 -23.28 -10.04
N ASN A 382 -13.49 -22.57 -8.92
CA ASN A 382 -13.82 -21.15 -8.95
C ASN A 382 -12.62 -20.36 -9.46
N ASP A 383 -12.90 -19.37 -10.30
CA ASP A 383 -11.90 -18.44 -10.81
C ASP A 383 -11.95 -17.11 -10.05
N LEU A 384 -10.77 -16.57 -9.80
CA LEU A 384 -10.51 -15.26 -9.24
C LEU A 384 -9.63 -14.50 -10.23
N GLU A 385 -10.07 -13.33 -10.66
CA GLU A 385 -9.35 -12.45 -11.57
C GLU A 385 -9.40 -11.03 -11.02
N ALA A 386 -8.27 -10.33 -11.03
CA ALA A 386 -8.21 -8.91 -10.71
C ALA A 386 -7.08 -8.24 -11.50
N ASP A 387 -7.27 -6.97 -11.85
CA ASP A 387 -6.27 -6.18 -12.58
C ASP A 387 -5.10 -5.78 -11.69
N PHE A 388 -5.31 -5.72 -10.37
CA PHE A 388 -4.26 -5.77 -9.36
C PHE A 388 -4.81 -6.25 -8.01
N GLY A 389 -3.92 -6.62 -7.11
CA GLY A 389 -4.21 -6.82 -5.69
C GLY A 389 -3.11 -6.22 -4.84
N ALA A 390 -3.43 -5.76 -3.63
CA ALA A 390 -2.40 -5.29 -2.71
C ALA A 390 -2.81 -5.49 -1.25
N PHE A 391 -1.84 -5.79 -0.39
CA PHE A 391 -2.00 -5.46 1.03
C PHE A 391 -1.73 -3.98 1.22
N TRP A 392 -2.45 -3.38 2.15
CA TRP A 392 -2.23 -1.99 2.52
C TRP A 392 -2.20 -1.85 4.03
N GLN A 393 -1.39 -0.92 4.50
CA GLN A 393 -1.30 -0.55 5.89
C GLN A 393 -1.10 0.95 5.97
N GLU A 394 -1.92 1.59 6.79
CA GLU A 394 -1.77 2.98 7.16
C GLU A 394 -1.40 3.09 8.63
N SER A 395 -0.40 3.93 8.91
CA SER A 395 0.05 4.22 10.27
C SER A 395 -0.36 5.63 10.65
N SER A 396 -1.42 5.76 11.46
CA SER A 396 -1.77 7.03 12.09
C SER A 396 -1.17 7.10 13.50
N SER A 397 -1.05 8.31 14.07
CA SER A 397 -0.46 8.56 15.40
C SER A 397 -1.02 7.73 16.56
N ARG A 398 -2.17 7.05 16.41
CA ARG A 398 -2.83 6.26 17.46
C ARG A 398 -3.34 4.89 17.03
N SER A 399 -3.38 4.60 15.72
CA SER A 399 -3.93 3.35 15.21
C SER A 399 -3.32 2.97 13.88
N VAL A 400 -3.16 1.67 13.69
CA VAL A 400 -2.75 1.07 12.42
C VAL A 400 -3.99 0.45 11.78
N ALA A 401 -4.37 0.96 10.61
CA ALA A 401 -5.41 0.38 9.77
C ALA A 401 -4.75 -0.47 8.68
N ASP A 402 -5.29 -1.64 8.39
CA ASP A 402 -4.76 -2.50 7.33
C ASP A 402 -5.86 -3.34 6.68
N GLY A 403 -5.52 -3.90 5.53
CA GLY A 403 -6.39 -4.81 4.82
C GLY A 403 -5.81 -5.27 3.49
N VAL A 404 -6.69 -5.83 2.68
CA VAL A 404 -6.42 -6.20 1.30
C VAL A 404 -7.30 -5.36 0.38
N MET A 405 -6.77 -5.01 -0.79
CA MET A 405 -7.52 -4.38 -1.86
C MET A 405 -7.40 -5.17 -3.16
N PHE A 406 -8.44 -5.12 -3.97
CA PHE A 406 -8.48 -5.67 -5.32
C PHE A 406 -8.96 -4.59 -6.29
N GLY A 407 -8.33 -4.53 -7.45
CA GLY A 407 -8.58 -3.50 -8.45
C GLY A 407 -9.13 -4.03 -9.76
N GLU A 408 -10.03 -3.25 -10.36
CA GLU A 408 -10.46 -3.37 -11.75
C GLU A 408 -10.16 -2.04 -12.45
N CYS A 409 -9.41 -2.09 -13.54
CA CYS A 409 -8.88 -0.94 -14.26
C CYS A 409 -9.38 -0.90 -15.71
N LYS A 410 -9.69 0.30 -16.22
CA LYS A 410 -10.05 0.51 -17.63
C LYS A 410 -9.22 1.63 -18.25
N THR A 411 -8.54 1.35 -19.36
CA THR A 411 -7.85 2.37 -20.14
C THR A 411 -8.79 2.99 -21.16
N PHE A 412 -9.41 4.12 -20.80
CA PHE A 412 -10.40 4.86 -21.60
C PHE A 412 -11.69 4.10 -21.98
N GLY A 413 -11.81 2.82 -21.61
CA GLY A 413 -13.02 2.00 -21.75
C GLY A 413 -14.06 2.24 -20.65
N LEU A 414 -15.19 1.53 -20.77
CA LEU A 414 -16.29 1.57 -19.81
C LEU A 414 -16.22 0.40 -18.83
N PHE A 415 -16.70 0.61 -17.61
CA PHE A 415 -17.05 -0.49 -16.71
C PHE A 415 -18.35 -1.17 -17.15
N GLU A 416 -18.27 -2.47 -17.42
CA GLU A 416 -19.36 -3.31 -17.88
C GLU A 416 -19.96 -4.14 -16.76
N LYS A 417 -21.12 -4.76 -17.01
CA LYS A 417 -21.79 -5.62 -16.01
C LYS A 417 -20.90 -6.77 -15.53
N ARG A 418 -20.09 -7.36 -16.42
CA ARG A 418 -19.17 -8.45 -16.08
C ARG A 418 -18.10 -8.03 -15.07
N ASP A 419 -17.59 -6.80 -15.19
CA ASP A 419 -16.58 -6.27 -14.29
C ASP A 419 -17.17 -6.13 -12.87
N ILE A 420 -18.40 -5.62 -12.78
CA ILE A 420 -19.11 -5.52 -11.50
C ILE A 420 -19.40 -6.90 -10.91
N GLN A 421 -19.78 -7.88 -11.74
CA GLN A 421 -20.04 -9.24 -11.28
C GLN A 421 -18.76 -9.90 -10.74
N ARG A 422 -17.63 -9.74 -11.43
CA ARG A 422 -16.31 -10.19 -10.99
C ARG A 422 -15.94 -9.59 -9.63
N MET A 423 -15.98 -8.26 -9.51
CA MET A 423 -15.68 -7.57 -8.25
C MET A 423 -16.67 -7.90 -7.13
N THR A 424 -17.94 -8.21 -7.45
CA THR A 424 -18.92 -8.70 -6.47
C THR A 424 -18.57 -10.11 -5.99
N SER A 425 -18.04 -10.97 -6.86
CA SER A 425 -17.54 -12.30 -6.48
C SER A 425 -16.37 -12.17 -5.51
N ILE A 426 -15.40 -11.28 -5.82
CA ILE A 426 -14.28 -10.96 -4.92
C ILE A 426 -14.80 -10.49 -3.57
N ALA A 427 -15.75 -9.54 -3.54
CA ALA A 427 -16.32 -9.02 -2.31
C ALA A 427 -16.86 -10.12 -1.39
N LYS A 428 -17.55 -11.12 -1.96
CA LYS A 428 -18.09 -12.27 -1.22
C LYS A 428 -17.00 -13.20 -0.68
N GLN A 429 -15.94 -13.41 -1.44
CA GLN A 429 -14.84 -14.30 -1.06
C GLN A 429 -13.89 -13.63 -0.04
N PHE A 430 -13.78 -12.30 -0.10
CA PHE A 430 -12.90 -11.49 0.74
C PHE A 430 -13.70 -10.39 1.47
N PRO A 431 -14.54 -10.74 2.47
CA PRO A 431 -15.17 -9.74 3.31
C PRO A 431 -14.13 -8.82 3.98
N GLY A 432 -14.40 -7.52 3.98
CA GLY A 432 -13.48 -6.48 4.46
C GLY A 432 -12.50 -5.95 3.40
N ALA A 433 -12.39 -6.60 2.24
CA ALA A 433 -11.51 -6.11 1.18
C ALA A 433 -12.02 -4.81 0.56
N MET A 434 -11.09 -3.88 0.28
CA MET A 434 -11.37 -2.68 -0.49
C MET A 434 -11.45 -3.02 -1.98
N LEU A 435 -12.53 -2.60 -2.63
CA LEU A 435 -12.72 -2.76 -4.07
C LEU A 435 -12.37 -1.45 -4.76
N VAL A 436 -11.40 -1.47 -5.66
CA VAL A 436 -10.93 -0.28 -6.37
C VAL A 436 -11.35 -0.36 -7.84
N PHE A 437 -12.05 0.66 -8.31
CA PHE A 437 -12.36 0.85 -9.73
C PHE A 437 -11.54 2.02 -10.25
N CYS A 438 -10.66 1.78 -11.22
CA CYS A 438 -9.77 2.79 -11.76
C CYS A 438 -9.98 3.00 -13.26
N THR A 439 -10.07 4.23 -13.73
CA THR A 439 -10.18 4.52 -15.17
C THR A 439 -9.38 5.74 -15.57
N LEU A 440 -8.75 5.71 -16.74
CA LEU A 440 -8.08 6.90 -17.31
C LEU A 440 -9.10 7.95 -17.83
N LYS A 441 -10.39 7.60 -17.94
CA LYS A 441 -11.43 8.59 -18.25
C LYS A 441 -11.53 9.62 -17.13
N LYS A 442 -11.62 10.90 -17.47
CA LYS A 442 -11.86 11.99 -16.50
C LYS A 442 -13.29 12.04 -15.95
N LYS A 443 -14.23 11.33 -16.58
CA LYS A 443 -15.64 11.29 -16.20
C LYS A 443 -16.20 9.89 -16.45
N LEU A 444 -17.07 9.45 -15.55
CA LEU A 444 -17.87 8.24 -15.72
C LEU A 444 -19.17 8.54 -16.42
N ASP A 445 -19.64 7.59 -17.22
CA ASP A 445 -20.91 7.69 -17.91
C ASP A 445 -22.07 7.37 -16.95
N LYS A 446 -23.28 7.83 -17.27
CA LYS A 446 -24.48 7.59 -16.46
C LYS A 446 -24.74 6.10 -16.22
N SER A 447 -24.43 5.25 -17.20
CA SER A 447 -24.53 3.79 -17.12
C SER A 447 -23.54 3.21 -16.11
N GLU A 448 -22.27 3.64 -16.16
CA GLU A 448 -21.21 3.23 -15.24
C GLU A 448 -21.55 3.64 -13.80
N ILE A 449 -21.97 4.89 -13.61
CA ILE A 449 -22.41 5.41 -12.31
C ILE A 449 -23.55 4.53 -11.74
N LYS A 450 -24.54 4.18 -12.55
CA LYS A 450 -25.66 3.32 -12.12
C LYS A 450 -25.19 1.93 -11.70
N LEU A 451 -24.21 1.37 -12.39
CA LEU A 451 -23.61 0.08 -12.08
C LEU A 451 -22.79 0.14 -10.77
N LEU A 452 -21.86 1.09 -10.68
CA LEU A 452 -20.99 1.28 -9.52
C LEU A 452 -21.77 1.65 -8.25
N THR A 453 -22.86 2.41 -8.38
CA THR A 453 -23.73 2.77 -7.25
C THR A 453 -24.29 1.53 -6.56
N LYS A 454 -24.63 0.47 -7.32
CA LYS A 454 -25.20 -0.75 -6.75
C LYS A 454 -24.20 -1.48 -5.85
N ILE A 455 -22.99 -1.72 -6.35
CA ILE A 455 -21.94 -2.40 -5.57
C ILE A 455 -21.49 -1.53 -4.40
N THR A 456 -21.38 -0.20 -4.59
CA THR A 456 -21.04 0.74 -3.52
C THR A 456 -22.07 0.71 -2.39
N LYS A 457 -23.37 0.74 -2.71
CA LYS A 457 -24.44 0.64 -1.70
C LYS A 457 -24.42 -0.70 -0.95
N ALA A 458 -24.11 -1.79 -1.64
CA ALA A 458 -23.99 -3.11 -1.03
C ALA A 458 -22.77 -3.17 -0.08
N GLY A 459 -21.62 -2.66 -0.52
CA GLY A 459 -20.38 -2.64 0.24
C GLY A 459 -20.40 -1.73 1.47
N ARG A 460 -21.21 -0.65 1.44
CA ARG A 460 -21.43 0.27 2.57
C ARG A 460 -22.24 -0.30 3.72
N LYS A 461 -22.89 -1.46 3.56
CA LYS A 461 -23.56 -2.12 4.70
C LYS A 461 -22.49 -2.41 5.78
N TYR A 462 -22.88 -2.34 7.04
CA TYR A 462 -21.94 -2.63 8.13
C TYR A 462 -21.77 -4.14 8.28
N TRP A 463 -20.52 -4.61 8.35
CA TRP A 463 -20.20 -6.00 8.64
C TRP A 463 -19.68 -6.17 10.06
N LYS A 464 -18.71 -5.33 10.43
CA LYS A 464 -18.24 -5.12 11.80
C LYS A 464 -18.56 -3.68 12.20
N ASN A 465 -18.66 -3.38 13.50
CA ASN A 465 -19.04 -2.05 13.97
C ASN A 465 -18.11 -0.98 13.37
N GLU A 466 -18.71 0.01 12.70
CA GLU A 466 -18.03 1.12 12.00
C GLU A 466 -17.16 0.71 10.79
N ARG A 467 -17.21 -0.55 10.34
CA ARG A 467 -16.53 -0.99 9.10
C ARG A 467 -17.52 -1.44 8.01
N PRO A 468 -17.40 -0.88 6.80
CA PRO A 468 -18.17 -1.36 5.65
C PRO A 468 -17.79 -2.82 5.31
N ILE A 469 -18.73 -3.60 4.77
CA ILE A 469 -18.47 -4.98 4.33
C ILE A 469 -17.33 -4.99 3.32
N ASN A 470 -17.40 -4.12 2.31
CA ASN A 470 -16.38 -3.98 1.29
C ASN A 470 -16.38 -2.53 0.83
N PRO A 471 -15.49 -1.67 1.35
CA PRO A 471 -15.41 -0.28 0.91
C PRO A 471 -15.08 -0.24 -0.59
N VAL A 472 -15.76 0.65 -1.33
CA VAL A 472 -15.53 0.83 -2.76
C VAL A 472 -14.84 2.17 -2.98
N LEU A 473 -13.68 2.14 -3.63
CA LEU A 473 -12.94 3.31 -4.08
C LEU A 473 -13.06 3.43 -5.60
N ILE A 474 -13.32 4.65 -6.08
CA ILE A 474 -13.41 4.96 -7.50
C ILE A 474 -12.37 6.04 -7.81
N LEU A 475 -11.47 5.75 -8.75
CA LEU A 475 -10.42 6.63 -9.22
C LEU A 475 -10.62 6.90 -10.72
N THR A 476 -10.57 8.16 -11.11
CA THR A 476 -10.70 8.60 -12.50
C THR A 476 -9.38 9.19 -12.98
N GLY A 477 -9.34 9.57 -14.25
CA GLY A 477 -8.22 10.31 -14.83
C GLY A 477 -7.88 11.60 -14.06
N ASN A 478 -8.81 12.17 -13.30
CA ASN A 478 -8.53 13.36 -12.49
C ASN A 478 -7.56 13.08 -11.34
N GLU A 479 -7.59 11.88 -10.77
CA GLU A 479 -6.74 11.46 -9.65
C GLU A 479 -5.44 10.82 -10.15
N ILE A 480 -5.53 9.88 -11.08
CA ILE A 480 -4.37 9.03 -11.44
C ILE A 480 -3.44 9.68 -12.47
N LEU A 481 -3.95 10.58 -13.33
CA LEU A 481 -3.12 11.31 -14.31
C LEU A 481 -2.60 12.64 -13.75
N ASN A 482 -3.05 13.06 -12.57
CA ASN A 482 -2.59 14.28 -11.93
C ASN A 482 -1.44 13.97 -10.97
N MET A 483 -0.37 14.77 -11.01
CA MET A 483 0.75 14.64 -10.07
C MET A 483 0.41 15.20 -8.68
N ASN A 484 -0.53 16.14 -8.61
CA ASN A 484 -1.04 16.64 -7.35
C ASN A 484 -1.92 15.57 -6.69
N ARG A 485 -1.87 15.48 -5.36
CA ARG A 485 -2.64 14.49 -4.59
C ARG A 485 -4.05 15.00 -4.31
N PRO A 486 -5.01 14.13 -4.00
CA PRO A 486 -6.25 14.57 -3.36
C PRO A 486 -5.95 15.32 -2.05
N PRO A 487 -6.64 16.43 -1.75
CA PRO A 487 -7.72 17.05 -2.53
C PRO A 487 -7.24 18.01 -3.64
N HIS A 488 -5.94 18.32 -3.72
CA HIS A 488 -5.35 19.30 -4.64
C HIS A 488 -5.48 18.94 -6.14
N CYS A 489 -5.71 17.67 -6.48
CA CYS A 489 -6.01 17.26 -7.86
C CYS A 489 -7.45 17.62 -8.30
N TRP A 490 -8.34 17.95 -7.36
CA TRP A 490 -9.72 18.24 -7.68
C TRP A 490 -9.94 19.70 -8.03
N LYS A 491 -10.63 19.93 -9.15
CA LYS A 491 -11.18 21.26 -9.47
C LYS A 491 -12.31 21.59 -8.48
N GLN A 492 -12.56 22.86 -8.16
CA GLN A 492 -13.60 23.27 -7.21
C GLN A 492 -14.98 22.64 -7.48
N SER A 493 -15.37 22.45 -8.74
CA SER A 493 -16.63 21.80 -9.14
C SER A 493 -16.68 20.29 -8.82
N VAL A 494 -15.52 19.63 -8.86
CA VAL A 494 -15.34 18.21 -8.54
C VAL A 494 -15.26 18.03 -7.03
N ALA A 495 -14.54 18.92 -6.33
CA ALA A 495 -14.44 18.94 -4.89
C ALA A 495 -15.82 19.06 -4.21
N LYS A 496 -16.70 19.95 -4.70
CA LYS A 496 -18.05 20.15 -4.13
C LYS A 496 -18.91 18.87 -4.10
N ASN A 497 -18.73 17.94 -5.05
CA ASN A 497 -19.50 16.69 -5.11
C ASN A 497 -18.76 15.51 -4.42
N LEU A 498 -17.43 15.50 -4.44
CA LEU A 498 -16.60 14.43 -3.83
C LEU A 498 -16.35 14.57 -2.33
N ILE A 499 -16.57 15.75 -1.75
CA ILE A 499 -16.45 16.00 -0.30
C ILE A 499 -17.36 15.09 0.54
N VAL A 500 -18.35 14.42 -0.07
CA VAL A 500 -19.36 13.64 0.67
C VAL A 500 -19.28 12.11 0.52
N SER A 501 -18.59 11.52 -0.47
CA SER A 501 -18.92 10.12 -0.82
C SER A 501 -17.81 9.05 -0.93
N THR A 502 -16.52 9.37 -1.16
CA THR A 502 -15.53 8.27 -1.35
C THR A 502 -14.11 8.60 -0.88
N VAL A 503 -13.54 9.74 -1.25
CA VAL A 503 -12.18 10.10 -0.79
C VAL A 503 -12.21 10.83 0.54
N SER A 504 -13.30 11.55 0.86
CA SER A 504 -13.60 11.99 2.23
C SER A 504 -13.76 10.79 3.16
N TRP A 505 -14.25 9.64 2.67
CA TRP A 505 -14.32 8.40 3.45
C TRP A 505 -12.96 7.73 3.60
N ILE A 506 -12.11 7.71 2.57
CA ILE A 506 -10.73 7.26 2.73
C ILE A 506 -10.01 8.20 3.69
N TYR A 507 -9.95 9.51 3.45
CA TYR A 507 -9.35 10.47 4.40
C TYR A 507 -10.00 10.48 5.80
N ALA A 508 -11.31 10.24 5.97
CA ALA A 508 -11.97 10.18 7.28
C ALA A 508 -11.87 8.81 7.97
N MET A 509 -11.73 7.72 7.22
CA MET A 509 -11.44 6.38 7.74
C MET A 509 -9.96 6.23 8.07
N LEU A 510 -9.10 6.95 7.35
CA LEU A 510 -7.65 6.99 7.48
C LEU A 510 -7.16 7.98 8.55
N HIS A 511 -7.71 9.21 8.57
CA HIS A 511 -7.49 10.17 9.65
C HIS A 511 -8.71 10.24 10.55
N ASN A 512 -8.64 9.56 11.69
CA ASN A 512 -9.65 9.55 12.77
C ASN A 512 -9.81 10.92 13.50
N LYS A 513 -9.49 12.02 12.81
CA LYS A 513 -9.65 13.42 13.20
C LYS A 513 -9.70 14.25 11.94
N PHE A 514 -10.86 14.78 11.54
CA PHE A 514 -10.95 16.17 11.07
C PHE A 514 -12.41 16.64 10.97
N ILE A 515 -12.81 17.43 11.97
CA ILE A 515 -13.72 18.55 11.81
C ILE A 515 -12.86 19.70 11.28
N TRP A 516 -12.98 20.05 9.99
CA TRP A 516 -12.45 21.33 9.50
C TRP A 516 -13.52 22.40 9.68
N ASN A 517 -13.41 23.19 10.74
CA ASN A 517 -14.07 24.48 10.86
C ASN A 517 -13.35 25.48 9.95
N PHE A 518 -13.88 25.74 8.76
CA PHE A 518 -13.52 26.94 8.02
C PHE A 518 -14.32 28.12 8.59
N HIS A 519 -13.70 28.85 9.52
CA HIS A 519 -14.08 30.23 9.78
C HIS A 519 -13.66 31.05 8.56
N HIS A 520 -14.58 31.28 7.62
CA HIS A 520 -14.71 32.54 6.88
C HIS A 520 -16.17 32.69 6.44
N GLY A 521 -16.88 33.52 7.21
CA GLY A 521 -18.19 34.10 6.99
C GLY A 521 -19.08 33.53 5.89
N THR A 522 -19.86 32.49 6.19
CA THR A 522 -21.25 32.39 5.75
C THR A 522 -22.02 31.51 6.73
N ASN A 523 -23.06 32.08 7.35
CA ASN A 523 -23.98 31.38 8.24
C ASN A 523 -24.69 30.26 7.49
N ILE A 524 -24.34 29.00 7.77
CA ILE A 524 -25.21 27.85 7.51
C ILE A 524 -25.34 27.08 8.81
N GLY A 525 -26.56 27.09 9.35
CA GLY A 525 -26.89 26.61 10.69
C GLY A 525 -26.59 25.13 10.92
N LYS A 526 -26.43 24.81 12.21
CA LYS A 526 -26.33 23.46 12.78
C LYS A 526 -27.34 22.51 12.11
N LYS A 527 -26.85 21.51 11.38
CA LYS A 527 -27.64 20.33 10.97
C LYS A 527 -26.99 19.07 11.53
N SER A 528 -27.81 18.22 12.13
CA SER A 528 -27.44 16.95 12.74
C SER A 528 -27.03 15.90 11.70
N PHE A 529 -26.22 14.94 12.14
CA PHE A 529 -25.65 13.82 11.36
C PHE A 529 -26.68 12.91 10.66
N SER A 530 -27.98 13.11 10.87
CA SER A 530 -29.09 12.35 10.28
C SER A 530 -29.42 12.74 8.83
N ASP A 531 -28.95 13.88 8.33
CA ASP A 531 -29.35 14.43 7.03
C ASP A 531 -28.43 14.03 5.85
N VAL A 532 -27.41 13.20 6.07
CA VAL A 532 -26.45 12.77 5.03
C VAL A 532 -27.03 11.69 4.07
N ASN A 533 -28.31 11.30 4.25
CA ASN A 533 -28.97 10.24 3.48
C ASN A 533 -29.40 10.61 2.05
N LYS A 534 -29.04 11.78 1.53
CA LYS A 534 -29.31 12.16 0.14
C LYS A 534 -28.12 12.89 -0.47
N ILE A 535 -27.25 12.18 -1.19
CA ILE A 535 -26.59 12.69 -2.40
C ILE A 535 -26.22 11.49 -3.29
N ILE A 536 -26.76 11.53 -4.51
CA ILE A 536 -26.42 10.67 -5.64
C ILE A 536 -25.48 11.49 -6.53
N ILE A 537 -24.33 10.88 -6.86
CA ILE A 537 -23.20 11.36 -7.70
C ILE A 537 -22.23 12.29 -6.98
#